data_AF-A0A151TJL2-F1
#
_entry.id   AF-A0A151TJL2-F1
#
_cell.length_a   1.000
_cell.length_b   1.000
_cell.length_c   1.000
_cell.angle_alpha   90.00
_cell.angle_beta   90.00
_cell.angle_gamma   90.00
#
_symmetry.space_group_name_H-M   'P 1'
#
loop_
_entity.id
_entity.type
_entity.pdbx_description
1 polymer ?
#
loop_
_entity_poly.entity_id
_entity_poly.type
_entity_poly.pdbx_seq_one_letter_code
_entity_poly.pdbx_strand_id
1 'polypeptide(L)' 'HVFHVSQLRNYIRDPSHVVEMDEVQVRENLTYEKRLIVVVDHKLKELRGKSISLVKILWDAATSEAT' A
#
# COMPACT_ATOMS: atom_id res chain seq x y z
N HIS A 1 1.71 1.11 -24.59
CA HIS A 1 1.41 -0.06 -23.73
C HIS A 1 0.19 0.32 -22.89
N VAL A 2 -1.00 -0.14 -23.28
CA VAL A 2 -2.28 0.23 -22.63
C VAL A 2 -2.65 -0.86 -21.65
N PHE A 3 -2.81 -0.52 -20.38
CA PHE A 3 -3.32 -1.45 -19.37
C PHE A 3 -4.84 -1.51 -19.51
N HIS A 4 -5.36 -2.65 -19.95
CA HIS A 4 -6.81 -2.85 -20.05
C HIS A 4 -7.36 -3.26 -18.70
N VAL A 5 -8.19 -2.41 -18.09
CA VAL A 5 -8.85 -2.65 -16.80
C VAL A 5 -9.67 -3.96 -16.81
N SER A 6 -10.17 -4.37 -17.98
CA SER A 6 -10.86 -5.65 -18.18
C SER A 6 -9.99 -6.91 -17.95
N GLN A 7 -8.66 -6.76 -17.85
CA GLN A 7 -7.74 -7.85 -17.52
C GLN A 7 -7.61 -8.08 -16.01
N LEU A 8 -8.20 -7.21 -15.18
CA LEU A 8 -8.26 -7.41 -13.75
C LEU A 8 -9.23 -8.58 -13.46
N ARG A 9 -8.74 -9.59 -12.74
CA ARG A 9 -9.60 -10.62 -12.18
C ARG A 9 -10.36 -10.02 -11.01
N ASN A 10 -11.66 -10.32 -10.91
CA ASN A 10 -12.46 -9.97 -9.73
C ASN A 10 -11.83 -10.62 -8.49
N TYR A 11 -11.64 -9.81 -7.45
CA TYR A 11 -11.24 -10.31 -6.15
C TYR A 11 -12.37 -11.18 -5.59
N ILE A 12 -12.06 -12.44 -5.27
CA ILE A 12 -12.98 -13.34 -4.55
C ILE A 12 -12.79 -13.02 -3.07
N ARG A 13 -13.82 -12.39 -2.47
CA ARG A 13 -13.76 -11.94 -1.09
C ARG A 13 -13.66 -13.14 -0.15
N ASP A 14 -12.50 -13.31 0.48
CA ASP A 14 -12.35 -14.20 1.63
C ASP A 14 -13.08 -13.57 2.83
N PRO A 15 -14.03 -14.26 3.49
CA PRO A 15 -14.74 -13.73 4.66
C PRO A 15 -13.83 -13.37 5.83
N SER A 16 -12.64 -13.98 5.93
CA SER A 16 -11.61 -13.64 6.92
C SER A 16 -10.79 -12.40 6.54
N HIS A 17 -10.89 -11.95 5.30
CA HIS A 17 -10.20 -10.75 4.81
C HIS A 17 -10.97 -9.50 5.20
N VAL A 18 -10.85 -9.14 6.47
CA VAL A 18 -11.24 -7.83 6.99
C VAL A 18 -10.03 -6.93 6.90
N VAL A 19 -10.13 -5.89 6.06
CA VAL A 19 -9.16 -4.79 6.09
C VAL A 19 -9.64 -3.85 7.19
N GLU A 20 -9.02 -3.93 8.36
CA GLU A 20 -9.22 -2.93 9.41
C GLU A 20 -8.75 -1.58 8.86
N MET A 21 -9.65 -0.61 8.84
CA MET A 21 -9.30 0.77 8.51
C MET A 21 -8.94 1.47 9.81
N ASP A 22 -7.70 1.93 9.90
CA ASP A 22 -7.30 2.84 10.97
C ASP A 22 -8.14 4.12 10.90
N GLU A 23 -8.45 4.71 12.05
CA GLU A 23 -9.05 6.04 12.11
C GLU A 23 -8.03 7.08 11.62
N VAL A 24 -8.14 7.43 10.34
CA VAL A 24 -7.25 8.41 9.72
C VAL A 24 -7.78 9.81 9.98
N GLN A 25 -7.00 10.64 10.67
CA GLN A 25 -7.25 12.07 10.77
C GLN A 25 -6.96 12.73 9.42
N VAL A 26 -8.02 13.01 8.66
CA VAL A 26 -7.96 13.70 7.37
C VAL A 26 -8.13 15.21 7.62
N ARG A 27 -7.34 16.04 6.92
CA ARG A 27 -7.49 17.50 6.98
C ARG A 27 -8.84 17.93 6.38
N GLU A 28 -9.32 19.12 6.72
CA GLU A 28 -10.61 19.66 6.24
C GLU A 28 -10.74 19.67 4.70
N ASN A 29 -9.61 19.80 4.00
CA ASN A 29 -9.54 19.75 2.54
C ASN A 29 -9.47 18.33 1.96
N LEU A 30 -9.84 17.31 2.74
CA LEU A 30 -9.81 15.88 2.37
C LEU A 30 -8.42 15.37 1.98
N THR A 31 -7.35 16.00 2.47
CA THR A 31 -5.97 15.53 2.25
C THR A 31 -5.44 14.78 3.47
N TYR A 32 -4.64 13.75 3.20
CA TYR A 32 -3.91 12.99 4.20
C TYR A 32 -2.44 12.93 3.79
N GLU A 33 -1.56 13.42 4.67
CA GLU A 33 -0.12 13.43 4.45
C GLU A 33 0.50 12.23 5.14
N LYS A 34 0.94 11.23 4.38
CA LYS A 34 1.69 10.09 4.92
C LYS A 34 3.18 10.35 4.77
N ARG A 35 3.92 10.36 5.88
CA ARG A 35 5.38 10.55 5.86
C ARG A 35 6.08 9.21 5.62
N LEU A 36 6.98 9.23 4.65
CA LEU A 36 7.96 8.16 4.46
C LEU A 36 9.03 8.33 5.54
N ILE A 37 9.23 7.34 6.41
CA ILE A 37 10.28 7.41 7.44
C ILE A 37 11.61 7.00 6.81
N VAL A 38 11.68 5.77 6.29
CA VAL A 38 12.94 5.21 5.80
C VAL A 38 12.70 4.06 4.82
N VAL A 39 13.61 3.90 3.86
CA VAL A 39 13.69 2.69 3.05
C VAL A 39 14.28 1.56 3.91
N VAL A 40 13.49 0.52 4.15
CA VAL A 40 13.86 -0.61 5.01
C VAL A 40 14.69 -1.63 4.25
N ASP A 41 14.37 -1.85 2.97
CA ASP A 41 15.02 -2.90 2.19
C ASP A 41 14.89 -2.66 0.68
N HIS A 42 15.77 -3.28 -0.09
CA HIS A 42 15.72 -3.34 -1.54
C HIS A 42 15.87 -4.79 -2.01
N LYS A 43 15.08 -5.20 -2.99
CA LYS A 43 15.12 -6.56 -3.53
C LYS A 43 14.94 -6.55 -5.03
N LEU A 44 15.83 -7.24 -5.74
CA LEU A 44 15.63 -7.55 -7.15
C LEU A 44 14.76 -8.80 -7.28
N LYS A 45 13.74 -8.74 -8.13
CA LYS A 45 12.85 -9.88 -8.42
C LYS A 45 12.71 -10.09 -9.91
N GLU A 46 12.94 -11.32 -10.35
CA GLU A 46 12.64 -11.74 -11.72
C GLU A 46 11.15 -11.99 -11.89
N LEU A 47 10.51 -11.22 -12.77
CA LEU A 47 9.10 -11.37 -13.11
C LEU A 47 8.94 -11.33 -14.63
N ARG A 48 8.35 -12.39 -15.19
CA ARG A 48 8.13 -12.54 -16.65
C ARG A 48 9.42 -12.35 -17.48
N GLY A 49 10.54 -12.85 -16.97
CA GLY A 49 11.85 -12.75 -17.62
C GLY A 49 12.50 -11.37 -17.56
N LYS A 50 12.04 -10.48 -16.66
CA LYS A 50 12.63 -9.16 -16.43
C LYS A 50 12.97 -8.97 -14.95
N SER A 51 14.11 -8.37 -14.70
CA SER A 51 14.53 -7.90 -13.38
C SER A 51 13.74 -6.66 -12.97
N ILE A 52 13.06 -6.71 -11.83
CA ILE A 52 12.31 -5.59 -11.26
C ILE A 52 12.87 -5.30 -9.87
N SER A 53 13.24 -4.04 -9.61
CA SER A 53 13.63 -3.57 -8.29
C SER A 53 12.39 -3.31 -7.44
N LEU A 54 12.33 -3.94 -6.27
CA LEU A 54 11.31 -3.72 -5.24
C LEU A 54 11.96 -3.00 -4.06
N VAL A 55 11.25 -2.05 -3.49
CA VAL A 55 11.70 -1.29 -2.32
C VAL A 55 10.68 -1.47 -1.20
N LYS A 56 11.17 -1.86 -0.02
CA LYS A 56 10.35 -1.91 1.20
C LYS A 56 10.53 -0.59 1.94
N ILE A 57 9.42 0.04 2.29
CA ILE A 57 9.45 1.35 2.95
C ILE A 57 8.72 1.26 4.28
N LEU A 58 9.32 1.85 5.31
CA LEU A 58 8.67 2.15 6.57
C LEU A 58 7.92 3.47 6.43
N TRP A 59 6.62 3.40 6.68
CA TRP A 59 5.76 4.57 6.74
C TRP A 59 5.55 4.96 8.18
N ASP A 60 5.30 6.25 8.40
CA ASP A 60 4.87 6.76 9.68
C ASP A 60 3.55 6.08 10.08
N ALA A 61 3.57 5.43 11.23
CA ALA A 61 2.36 4.87 11.82
C ALA A 61 1.60 6.06 12.39
N ALA A 62 0.41 6.35 11.85
CA ALA A 62 -0.48 7.29 12.51
C ALA A 62 -0.61 6.83 13.96
N THR A 63 -0.09 7.65 14.88
CA THR A 63 -0.08 7.36 16.30
C THR A 63 -1.54 7.38 16.76
N SER A 64 -2.19 6.23 16.77
CA SER A 64 -3.39 6.00 17.57
C SER A 64 -2.97 5.85 19.03
N GLU A 65 -2.49 6.94 19.62
CA GLU A 65 -2.52 7.10 21.08
C GLU A 65 -3.99 7.28 21.47
N ALA A 66 -4.67 6.16 21.71
CA ALA A 66 -5.92 6.13 22.43
C ALA A 66 -5.62 6.41 23.91
N THR A 67 -5.98 7.60 24.38
CA THR A 67 -6.22 7.87 25.80
C THR A 67 -7.72 7.99 26.02
#